data_AF-A0A1F8MFB3-F1
#
_entry.id   AF-A0A1F8MFB3-F1
#
_cell.length_a   1.000
_cell.length_b   1.000
_cell.length_c   1.000
_cell.angle_alpha   90.00
_cell.angle_beta   90.00
_cell.angle_gamma   90.00
#
_symmetry.space_group_name_H-M   'P 1'
#
loop_
_entity.id
_entity.type
_entity.pdbx_description
1 polymer ?
#
loop_
_entity_poly.entity_id
_entity_poly.type
_entity_poly.pdbx_seq_one_letter_code
_entity_poly.pdbx_strand_id
1 'polypeptide(L)'
;MGDASTVVERIISEHHAIRGHIKLAGDTVNDIEALFTLQKTQAEWSHTSVTALIGGRDRLLRAISLLEEGLRNHFGFEEEALPALFGEFLMKAVLHEHHEISKQIAGAKTTLAGIELERLEQRELLSKKSMIQQNMDSLSQTIEEHAQHEEIILDMVKKALKENTG
;
A
#
# COMPACT_ATOMS: atom_id res chain seq x y z
N MET A 1 5.48 -5.35 31.98
CA MET A 1 5.56 -6.63 31.24
C MET A 1 4.33 -6.89 30.37
N GLY A 2 3.09 -6.59 30.80
CA GLY A 2 1.91 -6.67 29.92
C GLY A 2 1.98 -5.76 28.69
N ASP A 3 2.68 -4.63 28.80
CA ASP A 3 2.75 -3.60 27.75
C ASP A 3 3.43 -4.08 26.45
N ALA A 4 4.63 -4.67 26.53
CA ALA A 4 5.39 -5.08 25.35
C ALA A 4 4.71 -6.21 24.54
N SER A 5 4.07 -7.18 25.20
CA SER A 5 3.35 -8.25 24.50
C SER A 5 2.08 -7.72 23.83
N THR A 6 1.37 -6.78 24.47
CA THR A 6 0.20 -6.12 23.89
C THR A 6 0.57 -5.23 22.71
N VAL A 7 1.71 -4.52 22.79
CA VAL A 7 2.27 -3.76 21.66
C VAL A 7 2.52 -4.68 20.46
N VAL A 8 3.25 -5.78 20.67
CA VAL A 8 3.55 -6.76 19.60
C VAL A 8 2.28 -7.31 18.95
N GLU A 9 1.29 -7.70 19.76
CA GLU A 9 0.04 -8.25 19.23
C GLU A 9 -0.80 -7.21 18.48
N ARG A 10 -0.75 -5.96 18.92
CA ARG A 10 -1.40 -4.86 18.22
C ARG A 10 -0.77 -4.59 16.86
N ILE A 11 0.56 -4.53 16.77
CA ILE A 11 1.28 -4.29 15.50
C ILE A 11 0.94 -5.37 14.47
N ILE A 12 1.02 -6.64 14.86
CA ILE A 12 0.67 -7.77 13.99
C ILE A 12 -0.80 -7.67 13.52
N SER A 13 -1.72 -7.27 14.40
CA SER A 13 -3.12 -7.04 14.02
C SER A 13 -3.29 -5.88 13.04
N GLU A 14 -2.50 -4.81 13.18
CA GLU A 14 -2.51 -3.66 12.28
C GLU A 14 -1.98 -4.05 10.88
N HIS A 15 -0.95 -4.90 10.79
CA HIS A 15 -0.48 -5.45 9.51
C HIS A 15 -1.59 -6.18 8.75
N HIS A 16 -2.38 -7.01 9.43
CA HIS A 16 -3.51 -7.70 8.81
C HIS A 16 -4.57 -6.73 8.28
N ALA A 17 -4.84 -5.63 8.99
CA ALA A 17 -5.76 -4.59 8.54
C ALA A 17 -5.21 -3.86 7.29
N ILE A 18 -3.92 -3.51 7.29
CA ILE A 18 -3.23 -2.86 6.17
C ILE A 18 -3.26 -3.74 4.92
N ARG A 19 -3.02 -5.05 5.06
CA ARG A 19 -3.16 -6.02 3.95
C ARG A 19 -4.56 -5.98 3.32
N GLY A 20 -5.60 -5.72 4.12
CA GLY A 20 -6.96 -5.48 3.64
C GLY A 20 -7.07 -4.24 2.74
N HIS A 21 -6.40 -3.14 3.10
CA HIS A 21 -6.35 -1.92 2.28
C HIS A 21 -5.54 -2.10 1.00
N ILE A 22 -4.41 -2.82 1.06
CA ILE A 22 -3.61 -3.20 -0.12
C ILE A 22 -4.47 -3.98 -1.10
N LYS A 23 -5.20 -4.99 -0.61
CA LYS A 23 -6.10 -5.80 -1.42
C LYS A 23 -7.17 -4.93 -2.11
N LEU A 24 -7.80 -4.00 -1.40
CA LEU A 24 -8.79 -3.08 -1.97
C LEU A 24 -8.19 -2.23 -3.12
N ALA A 25 -6.96 -1.74 -2.94
CA ALA A 25 -6.26 -0.99 -3.97
C ALA A 25 -5.94 -1.87 -5.20
N GLY A 26 -5.47 -3.10 -4.98
CA GLY A 26 -5.23 -4.09 -6.03
C GLY A 26 -6.50 -4.50 -6.80
N ASP A 27 -7.60 -4.76 -6.08
CA ASP A 27 -8.90 -5.07 -6.70
C ASP A 27 -9.38 -3.90 -7.59
N THR A 28 -9.14 -2.66 -7.18
CA THR A 28 -9.48 -1.49 -8.00
C THR A 28 -8.64 -1.40 -9.27
N VAL A 29 -7.37 -1.81 -9.24
CA VAL A 29 -6.52 -1.90 -10.44
C VAL A 29 -7.05 -2.99 -11.38
N ASN A 30 -7.44 -4.15 -10.85
CA ASN A 30 -8.03 -5.24 -11.62
C ASN A 30 -9.34 -4.82 -12.31
N ASP A 31 -10.18 -4.03 -11.64
CA ASP A 31 -11.39 -3.45 -12.23
C ASP A 31 -11.07 -2.53 -13.42
N ILE A 32 -10.03 -1.69 -13.28
CA ILE A 32 -9.56 -0.84 -14.38
C ILE A 32 -9.04 -1.71 -15.54
N GLU A 33 -8.32 -2.78 -15.26
CA GLU A 33 -7.86 -3.73 -16.27
C GLU A 33 -9.01 -4.42 -17.02
N ALA A 34 -10.06 -4.83 -16.31
CA ALA A 34 -11.25 -5.41 -16.92
C ALA A 34 -11.92 -4.40 -17.87
N LEU A 35 -12.02 -3.13 -17.49
CA LEU A 35 -12.54 -2.06 -18.35
C LEU A 35 -11.70 -1.91 -19.65
N PHE A 36 -10.37 -1.91 -19.54
CA PHE A 36 -9.49 -1.86 -20.71
C PHE A 36 -9.63 -3.09 -21.62
N THR A 37 -9.86 -4.27 -21.05
CA THR A 37 -10.04 -5.50 -21.81
C THR A 37 -11.36 -5.50 -22.58
N LEU A 38 -12.43 -5.04 -21.94
CA LEU A 38 -13.75 -4.85 -22.59
C LEU A 38 -13.71 -3.77 -23.69
N GLN A 39 -12.87 -2.74 -23.53
CA GLN A 39 -12.69 -1.73 -24.57
C GLN A 39 -11.95 -2.28 -25.79
N LYS A 40 -10.96 -3.17 -25.63
CA LYS A 40 -10.26 -3.77 -26.78
C LYS A 40 -11.18 -4.61 -27.67
N THR A 41 -12.28 -5.13 -27.13
CA THR A 41 -13.25 -5.94 -27.90
C THR A 41 -14.33 -5.10 -28.57
N GLN A 42 -14.47 -3.81 -28.21
CA GLN A 42 -15.38 -2.87 -28.86
C GLN A 42 -14.61 -1.93 -29.79
N ALA A 43 -15.00 -1.87 -31.06
CA ALA A 43 -14.25 -1.13 -32.11
C ALA A 43 -14.28 0.40 -31.95
N GLU A 44 -15.08 0.96 -31.04
CA GLU A 44 -15.22 2.40 -30.85
C GLU A 44 -14.93 2.84 -29.42
N TRP A 45 -14.01 3.80 -29.32
CA TRP A 45 -13.73 4.55 -28.09
C TRP A 45 -14.90 5.51 -27.81
N SER A 46 -15.88 5.04 -27.04
CA SER A 46 -17.05 5.86 -26.70
C SER A 46 -16.80 6.78 -25.49
N HIS A 47 -17.52 7.91 -25.41
CA HIS A 47 -17.49 8.81 -24.25
C HIS A 47 -17.79 8.10 -22.91
N THR A 48 -18.60 7.04 -22.95
CA THR A 48 -18.91 6.17 -21.81
C THR A 48 -17.67 5.44 -21.28
N SER A 49 -16.73 5.10 -22.16
CA SER A 49 -15.51 4.37 -21.84
C SER A 49 -14.52 5.26 -21.05
N VAL A 50 -14.37 6.53 -21.47
CA VAL A 50 -13.56 7.54 -20.77
C VAL A 50 -14.12 7.85 -19.39
N THR A 51 -15.44 8.02 -19.30
CA THR A 51 -16.13 8.30 -18.03
C THR A 51 -15.92 7.15 -17.02
N ALA A 52 -15.98 5.89 -17.48
CA ALA A 52 -15.72 4.74 -16.63
C ALA A 52 -14.27 4.69 -16.12
N LEU A 53 -13.29 5.06 -16.96
CA LEU A 53 -11.88 5.13 -16.58
C LEU A 53 -11.61 6.27 -15.59
N ILE A 54 -12.25 7.43 -15.76
CA ILE A 54 -12.20 8.53 -14.77
C ILE A 54 -12.74 8.04 -13.42
N GLY A 55 -13.89 7.36 -13.42
CA GLY A 55 -14.46 6.77 -12.22
C GLY A 55 -13.53 5.74 -11.56
N GLY A 56 -12.84 4.91 -12.36
CA GLY A 56 -11.83 3.97 -11.89
C GLY A 56 -10.62 4.65 -11.25
N ARG A 57 -10.04 5.65 -11.92
CA ARG A 57 -8.95 6.48 -11.41
C ARG A 57 -9.31 7.12 -10.06
N ASP A 58 -10.50 7.69 -9.95
CA ASP A 58 -10.94 8.36 -8.73
C ASP A 58 -11.19 7.36 -7.59
N ARG A 59 -11.68 6.15 -7.90
CA ARG A 59 -11.75 5.05 -6.91
C ARG A 59 -10.37 4.64 -6.43
N LEU A 60 -9.41 4.50 -7.35
CA LEU A 60 -8.04 4.11 -7.00
C LEU A 60 -7.35 5.18 -6.14
N LEU A 61 -7.52 6.47 -6.47
CA LEU A 61 -7.03 7.58 -5.65
C LEU A 61 -7.60 7.54 -4.22
N ARG A 62 -8.89 7.23 -4.07
CA ARG A 62 -9.51 7.05 -2.75
C ARG A 62 -8.93 5.84 -2.01
N ALA A 63 -8.78 4.70 -2.69
CA ALA A 63 -8.20 3.50 -2.08
C ALA A 63 -6.77 3.74 -1.60
N ILE A 64 -5.92 4.40 -2.41
CA ILE A 64 -4.55 4.77 -2.03
C ILE A 64 -4.55 5.77 -0.86
N SER A 65 -5.49 6.72 -0.83
CA SER A 65 -5.57 7.69 0.28
C SER A 65 -5.98 7.02 1.60
N LEU A 66 -6.87 6.02 1.55
CA LEU A 66 -7.22 5.20 2.72
C LEU A 66 -6.03 4.35 3.19
N LEU A 67 -5.27 3.77 2.25
CA LEU A 67 -4.04 3.04 2.56
C LEU A 67 -2.99 3.95 3.21
N GLU A 68 -2.78 5.15 2.67
CA GLU A 68 -1.87 6.17 3.22
C GLU A 68 -2.25 6.56 4.65
N GLU A 69 -3.53 6.80 4.91
CA GLU A 69 -4.01 7.14 6.25
C GLU A 69 -3.77 5.99 7.24
N GLY A 70 -4.09 4.75 6.83
CA GLY A 70 -3.85 3.55 7.63
C GLY A 70 -2.37 3.37 7.98
N LEU A 71 -1.49 3.46 6.97
CA LEU A 71 -0.05 3.35 7.15
C LEU A 71 0.52 4.47 8.02
N ARG A 72 0.09 5.72 7.83
CA ARG A 72 0.56 6.83 8.65
C ARG A 72 0.23 6.64 10.13
N ASN A 73 -0.96 6.14 10.42
CA ASN A 73 -1.39 5.88 11.81
C ASN A 73 -0.60 4.72 12.42
N HIS A 74 -0.35 3.68 11.64
CA HIS A 74 0.44 2.51 12.02
C HIS A 74 1.91 2.86 12.28
N PHE A 75 2.57 3.52 11.32
CA PHE A 75 3.94 4.01 11.46
C PHE A 75 4.10 4.91 12.69
N GLY A 76 3.14 5.82 12.92
CA GLY A 76 3.15 6.68 14.10
C GLY A 76 3.09 5.90 15.41
N PHE A 77 2.34 4.79 15.46
CA PHE A 77 2.30 3.92 16.63
C PHE A 77 3.61 3.15 16.83
N GLU A 78 4.20 2.64 15.76
CA GLU A 78 5.47 1.90 15.80
C GLU A 78 6.63 2.77 16.22
N GLU A 79 6.72 3.99 15.66
CA GLU A 79 7.74 4.97 15.99
C GLU A 79 7.68 5.40 17.47
N GLU A 80 6.50 5.32 18.10
CA GLU A 80 6.32 5.53 19.53
C GLU A 80 6.65 4.28 20.37
N ALA A 81 6.19 3.11 19.93
CA ALA A 81 6.15 1.90 20.76
C ALA A 81 7.36 0.96 20.59
N LEU A 82 7.94 0.89 19.39
CA LEU A 82 9.06 -0.02 19.07
C LEU A 82 10.46 0.43 19.52
N PRO A 83 10.79 1.71 19.79
CA PRO A 83 12.16 2.09 20.15
C PRO A 83 12.74 1.31 21.33
N ALA A 84 11.92 1.00 22.35
CA ALA A 84 12.35 0.24 23.51
C ALA A 84 12.61 -1.25 23.21
N LEU A 85 12.02 -1.80 22.14
CA LEU A 85 12.14 -3.20 21.74
C LEU A 85 13.23 -3.40 20.68
N PHE A 86 13.29 -2.49 19.70
CA PHE A 86 14.13 -2.61 18.52
C PHE A 86 15.49 -1.93 18.71
N GLY A 87 15.57 -0.92 19.57
CA GLY A 87 16.77 -0.12 19.72
C GLY A 87 17.11 0.70 18.47
N GLU A 88 18.22 1.42 18.52
CA GLU A 88 18.53 2.48 17.53
C GLU A 88 18.67 1.97 16.09
N PHE A 89 19.41 0.86 15.88
CA PHE A 89 19.73 0.40 14.53
C PHE A 89 18.54 -0.18 13.79
N LEU A 90 17.72 -1.00 14.46
CA LEU A 90 16.51 -1.56 13.86
C LEU A 90 15.47 -0.46 13.62
N MET A 91 15.30 0.48 14.56
CA MET A 91 14.42 1.64 14.32
C MET A 91 14.85 2.48 13.13
N LYS A 92 16.16 2.70 12.92
CA LYS A 92 16.65 3.40 11.72
C LYS A 92 16.30 2.68 10.42
N ALA A 93 16.29 1.35 10.42
CA ALA A 93 15.88 0.57 9.25
C ALA A 93 14.37 0.70 8.99
N VAL A 94 13.55 0.52 10.04
CA VAL A 94 12.08 0.68 9.98
C VAL A 94 11.70 2.08 9.47
N LEU A 95 12.29 3.14 10.05
CA LEU A 95 12.05 4.52 9.61
C LEU A 95 12.42 4.76 8.14
N HIS A 96 13.44 4.07 7.63
CA HIS A 96 13.81 4.16 6.23
C HIS A 96 12.73 3.51 5.33
N GLU A 97 12.23 2.34 5.72
CA GLU A 97 11.12 1.67 5.02
C GLU A 97 9.85 2.53 5.03
N HIS A 98 9.47 3.13 6.17
CA HIS A 98 8.33 4.05 6.28
C HIS A 98 8.44 5.22 5.31
N HIS A 99 9.64 5.80 5.19
CA HIS A 99 9.91 6.91 4.29
C HIS A 99 9.76 6.49 2.83
N GLU A 100 10.34 5.36 2.44
CA GLU A 100 10.26 4.87 1.06
C GLU A 100 8.82 4.50 0.68
N ILE A 101 8.06 3.85 1.56
CA ILE A 101 6.63 3.56 1.34
C ILE A 101 5.84 4.86 1.16
N SER A 102 6.03 5.84 2.06
CA SER A 102 5.34 7.13 1.99
C SER A 102 5.64 7.88 0.68
N LYS A 103 6.89 7.82 0.22
CA LYS A 103 7.33 8.40 -1.05
C LYS A 103 6.71 7.68 -2.25
N GLN A 104 6.64 6.35 -2.24
CA GLN A 104 5.97 5.58 -3.29
C GLN A 104 4.48 5.91 -3.38
N ILE A 105 3.79 6.05 -2.25
CA ILE A 105 2.38 6.48 -2.18
C ILE A 105 2.21 7.88 -2.77
N ALA A 106 3.01 8.84 -2.35
CA ALA A 106 2.95 10.21 -2.86
C ALA A 106 3.20 10.25 -4.37
N GLY A 107 4.15 9.45 -4.87
CA GLY A 107 4.43 9.27 -6.28
C GLY A 107 3.25 8.67 -7.05
N ALA A 108 2.62 7.61 -6.53
CA ALA A 108 1.45 6.98 -7.13
C ALA A 108 0.27 7.95 -7.22
N LYS A 109 -0.02 8.70 -6.14
CA LYS A 109 -1.08 9.72 -6.13
C LYS A 109 -0.83 10.84 -7.14
N THR A 110 0.40 11.36 -7.18
CA THR A 110 0.80 12.41 -8.13
C THR A 110 0.66 11.92 -9.58
N THR A 111 1.11 10.69 -9.82
CA THR A 111 1.01 10.05 -11.14
C THR A 111 -0.45 9.91 -11.55
N LEU A 112 -1.32 9.41 -10.68
CA LEU A 112 -2.75 9.23 -10.98
C LEU A 112 -3.47 10.56 -11.20
N ALA A 113 -3.20 11.56 -10.36
CA ALA A 113 -3.81 12.89 -10.47
C ALA A 113 -3.39 13.62 -11.75
N GLY A 114 -2.17 13.39 -12.23
CA GLY A 114 -1.64 13.98 -13.46
C GLY A 114 -2.12 13.33 -14.77
N ILE A 115 -2.94 12.28 -14.72
CA ILE A 115 -3.45 11.61 -15.93
C ILE A 115 -4.71 12.31 -16.43
N GLU A 116 -4.55 13.04 -17.54
CA GLU A 116 -5.62 13.67 -18.31
C GLU A 116 -6.24 12.67 -19.31
N LEU A 117 -7.06 11.73 -18.80
CA LEU A 117 -7.63 10.60 -19.58
C LEU A 117 -8.36 11.02 -20.87
N GLU A 118 -8.94 12.21 -20.90
CA GLU A 118 -9.69 12.76 -22.04
C GLU A 118 -8.78 13.18 -23.21
N ARG A 119 -7.49 13.38 -22.97
CA ARG A 119 -6.51 13.86 -23.97
C ARG A 119 -5.59 12.76 -24.49
N LEU A 120 -5.71 11.55 -23.96
CA LEU A 120 -4.80 10.46 -24.27
C LEU A 120 -5.32 9.63 -25.43
N GLU A 121 -4.42 9.33 -26.36
CA GLU A 121 -4.64 8.34 -27.40
C GLU A 121 -4.64 6.92 -26.82
N GLN A 122 -5.23 5.96 -27.53
CA GLN A 122 -5.36 4.58 -27.06
C GLN A 122 -4.03 3.95 -26.62
N ARG A 123 -2.94 4.21 -27.37
CA ARG A 123 -1.60 3.70 -27.03
C ARG A 123 -1.07 4.32 -25.74
N GLU A 124 -1.31 5.61 -25.52
CA GLU A 124 -0.86 6.32 -24.33
C GLU A 124 -1.65 5.84 -23.10
N LEU A 125 -2.95 5.58 -23.25
CA LEU A 125 -3.77 5.00 -22.20
C LEU A 125 -3.29 3.62 -21.76
N LEU A 126 -2.93 2.75 -22.72
CA LEU A 126 -2.36 1.44 -22.41
C LEU A 126 -1.02 1.57 -21.67
N SER A 127 -0.19 2.54 -22.05
CA SER A 127 1.05 2.84 -21.34
C SER A 127 0.79 3.34 -19.92
N LYS A 128 -0.17 4.27 -19.73
CA LYS A 128 -0.57 4.76 -18.41
C LYS A 128 -1.15 3.65 -17.54
N LYS A 129 -1.96 2.75 -18.11
CA LYS A 129 -2.46 1.55 -17.41
C LYS A 129 -1.30 0.70 -16.89
N SER A 130 -0.35 0.33 -17.74
CA SER A 130 0.79 -0.51 -17.34
C SER A 130 1.63 0.15 -16.25
N MET A 131 1.82 1.47 -16.33
CA MET A 131 2.53 2.23 -15.31
C MET A 131 1.79 2.24 -13.98
N ILE A 132 0.45 2.41 -13.98
CA ILE A 132 -0.37 2.34 -12.76
C ILE A 132 -0.25 0.95 -12.13
N GLN A 133 -0.38 -0.12 -12.94
CA GLN A 133 -0.24 -1.49 -12.48
C GLN A 133 1.10 -1.70 -11.79
N GLN A 134 2.20 -1.38 -12.47
CA GLN A 134 3.54 -1.56 -11.95
C GLN A 134 3.78 -0.77 -10.65
N ASN A 135 3.29 0.46 -10.57
CA ASN A 135 3.41 1.27 -9.36
C ASN A 135 2.65 0.63 -8.19
N MET A 136 1.45 0.09 -8.43
CA MET A 136 0.64 -0.55 -7.40
C MET A 136 1.20 -1.90 -6.96
N ASP A 137 1.72 -2.70 -7.89
CA ASP A 137 2.38 -3.97 -7.58
C ASP A 137 3.65 -3.72 -6.75
N SER A 138 4.47 -2.74 -7.16
CA SER A 138 5.68 -2.34 -6.43
C SER A 138 5.35 -1.84 -5.03
N LEU A 139 4.35 -0.96 -4.88
CA LEU A 139 3.94 -0.45 -3.58
C LEU A 139 3.44 -1.58 -2.67
N SER A 140 2.62 -2.47 -3.21
CA SER A 140 2.09 -3.62 -2.46
C SER A 140 3.21 -4.53 -1.99
N GLN A 141 4.19 -4.81 -2.85
CA GLN A 141 5.36 -5.60 -2.51
C GLN A 141 6.18 -4.93 -1.40
N THR A 142 6.49 -3.64 -1.51
CA THR A 142 7.27 -2.94 -0.48
C THR A 142 6.57 -2.96 0.89
N ILE A 143 5.25 -2.77 0.93
CA ILE A 143 4.51 -2.82 2.20
C ILE A 143 4.50 -4.24 2.78
N GLU A 144 4.34 -5.28 1.96
CA GLU A 144 4.36 -6.66 2.43
C GLU A 144 5.75 -7.09 2.93
N GLU A 145 6.81 -6.67 2.23
CA GLU A 145 8.20 -6.91 2.67
C GLU A 145 8.49 -6.25 4.02
N HIS A 146 8.08 -4.99 4.19
CA HIS A 146 8.17 -4.27 5.46
C HIS A 146 7.44 -5.01 6.60
N ALA A 147 6.15 -5.34 6.41
CA ALA A 147 5.37 -6.08 7.40
C ALA A 147 6.00 -7.44 7.74
N GLN A 148 6.57 -8.13 6.74
CA GLN A 148 7.26 -9.40 6.95
C GLN A 148 8.55 -9.25 7.77
N HIS A 149 9.36 -8.22 7.47
CA HIS A 149 10.59 -7.95 8.23
C HIS A 149 10.28 -7.72 9.71
N GLU A 150 9.27 -6.91 9.99
CA GLU A 150 8.86 -6.60 11.36
C GLU A 150 8.24 -7.78 12.07
N GLU A 151 7.35 -8.53 11.43
CA GLU A 151 6.75 -9.75 12.00
C GLU A 151 7.82 -10.76 12.46
N ILE A 152 8.88 -10.95 11.66
CA ILE A 152 10.00 -11.82 12.02
C ILE A 152 10.67 -11.34 13.32
N ILE A 153 10.97 -10.05 13.42
CA ILE A 153 11.63 -9.47 14.59
C ILE A 153 10.70 -9.52 15.82
N LEU A 154 9.44 -9.16 15.64
CA LEU A 154 8.43 -9.17 16.69
C LEU A 154 8.19 -10.58 17.24
N ASP A 155 8.19 -11.60 16.38
CA ASP A 155 8.12 -12.99 16.80
C ASP A 155 9.35 -13.42 17.62
N MET A 156 10.55 -12.95 17.26
CA MET A 156 11.76 -13.18 18.05
C MET A 156 11.66 -12.52 19.43
N VAL A 157 11.21 -11.27 19.48
CA VAL A 157 10.95 -10.53 20.74
C VAL A 157 9.91 -11.26 21.59
N LYS A 158 8.82 -11.73 20.98
CA LYS A 158 7.75 -12.47 21.65
C LYS A 158 8.26 -13.77 22.28
N LYS A 159 9.14 -14.51 21.60
CA LYS A 159 9.78 -15.72 22.15
C LYS A 159 10.68 -15.39 23.33
N ALA A 160 11.55 -14.38 23.19
CA ALA A 160 12.45 -13.96 24.25
C ALA A 160 11.70 -13.46 25.51
N LEU A 161 10.57 -12.76 25.34
CA LEU A 161 9.73 -12.32 26.45
C LEU A 161 9.10 -13.50 27.20
N LYS A 162 8.67 -14.55 26.50
CA LYS A 162 8.12 -15.77 27.11
C LYS A 162 9.16 -16.55 27.90
N GLU A 163 10.36 -16.70 27.37
CA GLU A 163 11.46 -17.43 28.02
C GLU A 163 11.99 -16.73 29.27
N ASN A 164 11.97 -15.39 29.31
CA ASN A 164 12.38 -14.61 30.49
C ASN A 164 11.29 -14.47 31.58
N THR A 165 10.10 -15.03 31.34
CA THR A 165 9.00 -15.11 32.32
C THR A 165 8.76 -16.52 32.87
N GLY A 166 9.49 -17.52 32.34
CA GLY A 166 9.41 -18.92 32.74
C GLY A 166 10.37 -19.29 33.87
#